data_AF-A0A4S2MHK8-F1
#
_entry.id   AF-A0A4S2MHK8-F1
#
_cell.length_a   1.000
_cell.length_b   1.000
_cell.length_c   1.000
_cell.angle_alpha   90.00
_cell.angle_beta   90.00
_cell.angle_gamma   90.00
#
_symmetry.space_group_name_H-M   'P 1'
#
loop_
_entity.id
_entity.type
_entity.pdbx_description
1 polymer ?
#
loop_
_entity_poly.entity_id
_entity_poly.type
_entity_poly.pdbx_seq_one_letter_code
_entity_poly.pdbx_strand_id
1 'polypeptide(L)'
;MKVLIQLAFAATAIATAIPKAVSDASPLGLVKRAVSPDGTCGVLYSGNGNGYSCPTGWTKCCSEWGWCGDGAEHCGTGCQSAYGTCNGGSTPPPTTTTTTSSGPAPTTPPSSVPYGQFIYNCKTNGKFVLTFDDGPYDFTQTLLNTLAAQ
;
A
#
# COMPACT_ATOMS: atom_id res chain seq x y z
N MET A 1 -28.52 -76.04 -21.30
CA MET A 1 -28.43 -74.84 -22.17
C MET A 1 -29.38 -73.77 -21.66
N LYS A 2 -28.87 -72.83 -20.86
CA LYS A 2 -29.55 -71.59 -20.45
C LYS A 2 -28.43 -70.58 -20.26
N VAL A 3 -28.17 -69.81 -21.32
CA VAL A 3 -27.16 -68.75 -21.36
C VAL A 3 -27.78 -67.54 -20.66
N LEU A 4 -27.14 -67.08 -19.58
CA LEU A 4 -27.46 -65.80 -18.94
C LEU A 4 -26.21 -64.92 -18.98
N ILE A 5 -26.34 -63.90 -19.83
CA ILE A 5 -25.51 -62.72 -20.01
C ILE A 5 -25.30 -62.03 -18.65
N GLN A 6 -24.08 -61.56 -18.36
CA GLN A 6 -23.85 -60.18 -17.89
C GLN A 6 -22.48 -59.68 -18.38
N LEU A 7 -22.56 -58.72 -19.30
CA LEU A 7 -21.49 -57.79 -19.66
C LEU A 7 -21.25 -56.85 -18.47
N ALA A 8 -20.04 -56.83 -17.93
CA ALA A 8 -19.58 -55.76 -17.06
C ALA A 8 -18.42 -55.04 -17.75
N PHE A 9 -18.70 -53.85 -18.29
CA PHE A 9 -17.69 -52.92 -18.75
C PHE A 9 -16.97 -52.35 -17.52
N ALA A 10 -15.68 -52.70 -17.37
CA ALA A 10 -14.83 -52.07 -16.39
C ALA A 10 -14.56 -50.61 -16.82
N ALA A 11 -15.22 -49.66 -16.18
CA ALA A 11 -14.88 -48.24 -16.30
C ALA A 11 -13.69 -47.94 -15.39
N THR A 12 -12.50 -47.83 -15.97
CA THR A 12 -11.32 -47.31 -15.29
C THR A 12 -11.48 -45.79 -15.13
N ALA A 13 -11.82 -45.36 -13.91
CA ALA A 13 -11.81 -43.96 -13.54
C ALA A 13 -10.37 -43.46 -13.43
N ILE A 14 -9.98 -42.55 -14.33
CA ILE A 14 -8.75 -41.76 -14.22
C ILE A 14 -8.97 -40.71 -13.13
N ALA A 15 -8.36 -40.92 -11.96
CA ALA A 15 -8.35 -39.96 -10.87
C ALA A 15 -7.42 -38.79 -11.25
N THR A 16 -7.98 -37.69 -11.73
CA THR A 16 -7.27 -36.42 -11.81
C THR A 16 -7.16 -35.85 -10.39
N ALA A 17 -5.93 -35.71 -9.91
CA ALA A 17 -5.62 -35.01 -8.68
C ALA A 17 -5.99 -33.53 -8.85
N ILE A 18 -7.07 -33.11 -8.19
CA ILE A 18 -7.36 -31.69 -7.94
C ILE A 18 -6.79 -31.40 -6.55
N PRO A 19 -5.80 -30.49 -6.38
CA PRO A 19 -5.56 -29.93 -5.07
C PRO A 19 -6.78 -29.08 -4.73
N LYS A 20 -7.72 -29.65 -3.96
CA LYS A 20 -8.71 -28.86 -3.25
C LYS A 20 -7.92 -28.03 -2.24
N ALA A 21 -7.78 -26.73 -2.51
CA ALA A 21 -7.50 -25.77 -1.47
C ALA A 21 -8.60 -25.95 -0.40
N VAL A 22 -8.22 -26.58 0.72
CA VAL A 22 -9.06 -26.65 1.90
C VAL A 22 -9.12 -25.23 2.45
N SER A 23 -10.26 -24.58 2.22
CA SER A 23 -10.66 -23.39 2.96
C SER A 23 -10.90 -23.83 4.40
N ASP A 24 -9.83 -23.80 5.19
CA ASP A 24 -9.88 -24.00 6.63
C ASP A 24 -10.66 -22.85 7.28
N ALA A 25 -11.97 -23.01 7.35
CA ALA A 25 -12.81 -22.26 8.27
C ALA A 25 -12.49 -22.75 9.68
N SER A 26 -11.52 -22.12 10.33
CA SER A 26 -11.28 -22.30 11.76
C SER A 26 -12.08 -21.28 12.60
N PRO A 27 -12.55 -21.70 13.79
CA PRO A 27 -13.58 -21.02 14.57
C PRO A 27 -13.03 -19.81 15.31
N LEU A 28 -13.94 -19.00 15.86
CA LEU A 28 -13.72 -17.83 16.71
C LEU A 28 -12.67 -18.11 17.81
N GLY A 29 -11.42 -17.78 17.52
CA GLY A 29 -10.32 -17.93 18.45
C GLY A 29 -9.10 -17.21 17.91
N LEU A 30 -8.96 -15.93 18.30
CA LEU A 30 -7.75 -15.08 18.20
C LEU A 30 -6.66 -15.60 17.23
N VAL A 31 -7.01 -15.77 15.95
CA VAL A 31 -6.11 -16.40 14.99
C VAL A 31 -5.10 -15.34 14.62
N LYS A 32 -3.84 -15.55 15.00
CA LYS A 32 -2.75 -14.73 14.49
C LYS A 32 -2.78 -14.87 12.96
N ARG A 33 -3.14 -13.78 12.28
CA ARG A 33 -3.30 -13.76 10.83
C ARG A 33 -1.99 -14.15 10.16
N ALA A 34 -2.09 -14.81 9.00
CA ALA A 34 -0.93 -15.10 8.18
C ALA A 34 -0.29 -13.78 7.72
N VAL A 35 1.04 -13.74 7.77
CA VAL A 35 1.81 -12.59 7.26
C VAL A 35 1.74 -12.61 5.73
N SER A 36 1.54 -11.42 5.15
CA SER A 36 1.49 -11.23 3.70
C SER A 36 2.75 -11.76 3.00
N PRO A 37 2.61 -12.58 1.93
CA PRO A 37 3.73 -13.02 1.12
C PRO A 37 4.16 -12.00 0.04
N ASP A 38 3.26 -11.11 -0.36
CA ASP A 38 3.41 -10.21 -1.51
C ASP A 38 3.23 -8.72 -1.16
N GLY A 39 3.05 -8.40 0.12
CA GLY A 39 2.86 -7.04 0.62
C GLY A 39 1.40 -6.58 0.62
N THR A 40 0.45 -7.40 0.14
CA THR A 40 -0.99 -7.12 0.26
C THR A 40 -1.53 -7.49 1.64
N CYS A 41 -2.53 -6.76 2.11
CA CYS A 41 -3.12 -6.98 3.42
C CYS A 41 -4.61 -6.67 3.41
N GLY A 42 -5.30 -7.06 4.48
CA GLY A 42 -6.73 -6.82 4.56
C GLY A 42 -7.53 -7.73 3.66
N VAL A 43 -8.81 -7.40 3.55
CA VAL A 43 -9.76 -8.09 2.67
C VAL A 43 -10.27 -7.19 1.55
N LEU A 44 -10.01 -5.88 1.65
CA LEU A 44 -10.45 -4.88 0.69
C LEU A 44 -9.37 -4.64 -0.37
N TYR A 45 -9.83 -4.23 -1.57
CA TYR A 45 -8.97 -3.85 -2.70
C TYR A 45 -7.89 -4.90 -3.00
N SER A 46 -6.61 -4.57 -2.85
CA SER A 46 -5.50 -5.48 -3.12
C SER A 46 -5.42 -6.66 -2.14
N GLY A 47 -6.08 -6.58 -0.97
CA GLY A 47 -6.25 -7.71 -0.07
C GLY A 47 -7.11 -8.85 -0.65
N ASN A 48 -7.98 -8.55 -1.63
CA ASN A 48 -8.78 -9.51 -2.41
C ASN A 48 -9.40 -10.67 -1.59
N GLY A 49 -9.90 -10.36 -0.38
CA GLY A 49 -10.48 -11.36 0.53
C GLY A 49 -9.50 -12.30 1.25
N ASN A 50 -8.19 -12.19 1.02
CA ASN A 50 -7.18 -13.09 1.60
C ASN A 50 -6.96 -12.85 3.10
N GLY A 51 -7.15 -11.62 3.58
CA GLY A 51 -7.11 -11.31 5.01
C GLY A 51 -5.73 -11.40 5.65
N TYR A 52 -4.66 -11.22 4.86
CA TYR A 52 -3.28 -11.19 5.34
C TYR A 52 -3.02 -9.99 6.24
N SER A 53 -2.11 -10.17 7.20
CA SER A 53 -1.57 -9.09 8.02
C SER A 53 -0.18 -8.68 7.55
N CYS A 54 0.18 -7.44 7.83
CA CYS A 54 1.50 -6.96 7.48
C CYS A 54 2.62 -7.49 8.40
N PRO A 55 3.86 -7.62 7.88
CA PRO A 55 5.01 -7.95 8.70
C PRO A 55 5.22 -6.94 9.83
N THR A 56 5.67 -7.40 10.99
CA THR A 56 6.11 -6.51 12.06
C THR A 56 7.43 -5.83 11.69
N GLY A 57 7.55 -4.51 11.88
CA GLY A 57 8.76 -3.76 11.57
C GLY A 57 8.48 -2.54 10.69
N TRP A 58 9.16 -2.44 9.55
CA TRP A 58 9.12 -1.28 8.63
C TRP A 58 7.89 -1.25 7.72
N THR A 59 7.05 -2.28 7.70
CA THR A 59 5.80 -2.30 6.93
C THR A 59 4.61 -2.66 7.81
N LYS A 60 4.54 -2.08 9.01
CA LYS A 60 3.61 -2.54 10.06
C LYS A 60 2.14 -2.20 9.83
N CYS A 61 1.80 -1.29 8.93
CA CYS A 61 0.45 -0.76 8.75
C CYS A 61 -0.18 -1.32 7.48
N CYS A 62 -1.49 -1.61 7.54
CA CYS A 62 -2.27 -2.00 6.38
C CYS A 62 -3.08 -0.80 5.92
N SER A 63 -2.80 -0.26 4.73
CA SER A 63 -3.49 0.91 4.19
C SER A 63 -4.96 0.61 3.87
N GLU A 64 -5.76 1.66 3.64
CA GLU A 64 -7.14 1.52 3.16
C GLU A 64 -7.21 0.67 1.89
N TRP A 65 -6.19 0.79 1.02
CA TRP A 65 -6.09 0.12 -0.28
C TRP A 65 -5.54 -1.31 -0.23
N GLY A 66 -5.31 -1.86 0.97
CA GLY A 66 -4.90 -3.26 1.15
C GLY A 66 -3.42 -3.51 0.85
N TRP A 67 -2.54 -2.55 1.19
CA TRP A 67 -1.08 -2.67 1.07
C TRP A 67 -0.36 -2.41 2.38
N CYS A 68 0.74 -3.11 2.59
CA CYS A 68 1.61 -2.96 3.76
C CYS A 68 2.63 -1.84 3.59
N GLY A 69 2.76 -0.99 4.60
CA GLY A 69 3.75 0.08 4.66
C GLY A 69 3.88 0.70 6.05
N ASP A 70 4.68 1.75 6.19
CA ASP A 70 4.86 2.49 7.45
C ASP A 70 4.70 4.02 7.32
N GLY A 71 4.53 4.52 6.09
CA GLY A 71 4.24 5.93 5.82
C GLY A 71 2.87 6.39 6.31
N ALA A 72 2.63 7.70 6.29
CA ALA A 72 1.38 8.30 6.71
C ALA A 72 0.19 7.82 5.84
N GLU A 73 0.44 7.47 4.59
CA GLU A 73 -0.53 6.94 3.63
C GLU A 73 -0.98 5.52 4.00
N HIS A 74 -0.15 4.79 4.75
CA HIS A 74 -0.43 3.42 5.19
C HIS A 74 -0.93 3.36 6.63
N CYS A 75 -0.35 4.17 7.51
CA CYS A 75 -0.64 4.21 8.94
C CYS A 75 -1.65 5.29 9.35
N GLY A 76 -2.02 6.19 8.44
CA GLY A 76 -2.91 7.32 8.70
C GLY A 76 -4.38 6.95 8.56
N THR A 77 -5.19 7.90 8.09
CA THR A 77 -6.62 7.73 7.91
C THR A 77 -6.92 6.56 6.97
N GLY A 78 -7.88 5.70 7.35
CA GLY A 78 -8.27 4.53 6.56
C GLY A 78 -7.41 3.28 6.79
N CYS A 79 -6.38 3.34 7.65
CA CYS A 79 -5.58 2.17 8.00
C CYS A 79 -6.46 1.04 8.59
N GLN A 80 -6.34 -0.16 8.04
CA GLN A 80 -7.10 -1.35 8.41
C GLN A 80 -6.48 -2.03 9.66
N SER A 81 -6.87 -1.57 10.85
CA SER A 81 -6.28 -1.99 12.14
C SER A 81 -6.44 -3.48 12.47
N ALA A 82 -7.39 -4.16 11.84
CA ALA A 82 -7.54 -5.61 11.96
C ALA A 82 -6.42 -6.40 11.24
N TYR A 83 -5.63 -5.74 10.39
CA TYR A 83 -4.60 -6.33 9.52
C TYR A 83 -3.23 -5.64 9.61
N GLY A 84 -3.11 -4.59 10.43
CA GLY A 84 -1.87 -3.86 10.66
C GLY A 84 -1.93 -2.98 11.92
N THR A 85 -0.83 -2.33 12.26
CA THR A 85 -0.68 -1.49 13.45
C THR A 85 -1.00 -0.03 13.13
N CYS A 86 -2.27 0.37 13.24
CA CYS A 86 -2.76 1.70 12.86
C CYS A 86 -2.62 2.77 13.96
N ASN A 87 -1.59 2.69 14.80
CA ASN A 87 -1.28 3.76 15.73
C ASN A 87 -0.60 4.86 14.91
N GLY A 88 -1.39 5.90 14.57
CA GLY A 88 -1.02 7.02 13.70
C GLY A 88 0.48 7.28 13.70
N GLY A 89 1.08 7.11 12.53
CA GLY A 89 2.52 6.94 12.31
C GLY A 89 3.36 7.59 13.40
N SER A 90 3.80 6.79 14.38
CA SER A 90 4.97 7.15 15.17
C SER A 90 6.12 7.09 14.19
N THR A 91 6.38 8.24 13.58
CA THR A 91 7.55 8.58 12.79
C THR A 91 8.74 7.89 13.47
N PRO A 92 9.43 6.93 12.83
CA PRO A 92 10.83 6.73 13.18
C PRO A 92 11.44 8.13 13.07
N PRO A 93 12.19 8.63 14.08
CA PRO A 93 12.74 9.98 14.02
C PRO A 93 13.36 10.16 12.63
N PRO A 94 13.05 11.28 11.93
CA PRO A 94 13.65 11.50 10.63
C PRO A 94 15.14 11.32 10.84
N THR A 95 15.76 10.37 10.12
CA THR A 95 17.21 10.25 10.10
C THR A 95 17.68 11.55 9.50
N THR A 96 17.98 12.45 10.41
CA THR A 96 18.26 13.84 10.16
C THR A 96 19.71 13.85 9.72
N THR A 97 19.94 13.72 8.41
CA THR A 97 21.05 14.46 7.84
C THR A 97 20.51 15.86 7.57
N THR A 98 20.52 16.65 8.65
CA THR A 98 20.38 18.10 8.65
C THR A 98 21.42 18.69 7.69
N THR A 99 20.97 19.11 6.54
CA THR A 99 21.30 20.44 6.03
C THR A 99 20.00 21.19 5.84
N THR A 100 19.47 21.65 6.97
CA THR A 100 18.54 22.77 7.07
C THR A 100 19.04 23.95 6.24
N SER A 101 18.43 24.17 5.08
CA SER A 101 18.12 25.50 4.58
C SER A 101 16.61 25.73 4.66
N SER A 102 16.03 25.41 5.81
CA SER A 102 14.82 26.06 6.30
C SER A 102 15.20 27.50 6.63
N GLY A 103 15.26 28.35 5.61
CA GLY A 103 15.05 29.78 5.85
C GLY A 103 13.70 29.93 6.56
N PRO A 104 13.58 30.85 7.54
CA PRO A 104 12.29 31.09 8.18
C PRO A 104 11.24 31.32 7.09
N ALA A 105 10.16 30.54 7.12
CA ALA A 105 8.98 30.83 6.32
C ALA A 105 8.62 32.30 6.56
N PRO A 106 8.55 33.16 5.52
CA PRO A 106 8.20 34.55 5.69
C PRO A 106 6.85 34.62 6.41
N THR A 107 6.87 35.12 7.64
CA THR A 107 5.69 35.19 8.53
C THR A 107 4.72 36.30 8.11
N THR A 108 5.03 36.97 7.00
CA THR A 108 4.14 37.88 6.28
C THR A 108 3.86 37.30 4.90
N PRO A 109 2.59 37.04 4.55
CA PRO A 109 2.21 36.73 3.18
C PRO A 109 2.77 37.82 2.25
N PRO A 110 3.45 37.49 1.14
CA PRO A 110 3.62 38.46 0.08
C PRO A 110 2.20 38.83 -0.38
N SER A 111 1.80 40.06 -0.06
CA SER A 111 0.43 40.60 -0.10
C SER A 111 -0.19 40.72 -1.51
N SER A 112 0.25 39.89 -2.47
CA SER A 112 -0.05 40.00 -3.90
C SER A 112 -0.58 38.71 -4.53
N VAL A 113 -0.73 37.62 -3.77
CA VAL A 113 -1.29 36.36 -4.28
C VAL A 113 -2.70 36.16 -3.71
N PRO A 114 -3.74 36.11 -4.57
CA PRO A 114 -5.12 35.93 -4.10
C PRO A 114 -5.34 34.53 -3.53
N TYR A 115 -6.10 34.46 -2.43
CA TYR A 115 -6.51 33.21 -1.80
C TYR A 115 -7.84 32.71 -2.39
N GLY A 116 -8.02 31.38 -2.42
CA GLY A 116 -9.28 30.75 -2.85
C GLY A 116 -9.53 30.85 -4.36
N GLN A 117 -8.50 31.16 -5.15
CA GLN A 117 -8.57 31.22 -6.61
C GLN A 117 -7.52 30.31 -7.21
N PHE A 118 -7.87 29.69 -8.34
CA PHE A 118 -6.92 28.90 -9.11
C PHE A 118 -5.93 29.81 -9.83
N ILE A 119 -4.64 29.47 -9.74
CA ILE A 119 -3.54 30.20 -10.38
C ILE A 119 -2.87 29.26 -11.36
N TYR A 120 -3.01 29.57 -12.65
CA TYR A 120 -2.48 28.74 -13.75
C TYR A 120 -1.26 29.35 -14.44
N ASN A 121 -0.97 30.63 -14.18
CA ASN A 121 0.03 31.39 -14.93
C ASN A 121 1.00 32.09 -13.96
N CYS A 122 2.28 32.12 -14.33
CA CYS A 122 3.27 32.94 -13.64
C CYS A 122 2.99 34.43 -13.88
N LYS A 123 3.05 35.25 -12.83
CA LYS A 123 2.93 36.71 -12.94
C LYS A 123 4.17 37.37 -13.57
N THR A 124 5.33 36.73 -13.43
CA THR A 124 6.61 37.23 -13.96
C THR A 124 6.93 36.54 -15.28
N ASN A 125 7.18 37.34 -16.32
CA ASN A 125 7.56 36.82 -17.63
C ASN A 125 8.94 36.14 -17.59
N GLY A 126 9.11 35.11 -18.44
CA GLY A 126 10.37 34.37 -18.57
C GLY A 126 10.69 33.44 -17.40
N LYS A 127 9.70 33.14 -16.54
CA LYS A 127 9.84 32.14 -15.48
C LYS A 127 8.86 30.99 -15.70
N PHE A 128 9.32 29.80 -15.35
CA PHE A 128 8.51 28.60 -15.24
C PHE A 128 8.61 28.07 -13.81
N VAL A 129 7.56 27.40 -13.35
CA VAL A 129 7.49 26.80 -12.01
C VAL A 129 7.20 25.32 -12.19
N LEU A 130 8.07 24.48 -11.63
CA LEU A 130 7.88 23.05 -11.57
C LEU A 130 7.20 22.72 -10.24
N THR A 131 6.05 22.06 -10.30
CA THR A 131 5.32 21.59 -9.12
C THR A 131 5.21 20.07 -9.18
N PHE A 132 5.53 19.40 -8.07
CA PHE A 132 5.38 17.97 -7.93
C PHE A 132 4.36 17.74 -6.80
N ASP A 133 3.15 17.34 -7.19
CA ASP A 133 2.15 16.79 -6.28
C ASP A 133 2.60 15.37 -5.90
N ASP A 134 2.19 14.83 -4.75
CA ASP A 134 2.48 13.45 -4.32
C ASP A 134 3.90 13.11 -3.81
N GLY A 135 4.81 14.09 -3.70
CA GLY A 135 6.16 13.84 -3.17
C GLY A 135 6.25 13.78 -1.63
N PRO A 136 7.32 13.20 -1.04
CA PRO A 136 8.48 12.60 -1.68
C PRO A 136 8.38 11.08 -1.90
N TYR A 137 9.08 10.58 -2.93
CA TYR A 137 9.22 9.17 -3.30
C TYR A 137 10.72 8.81 -3.48
N ASP A 138 11.05 7.57 -3.82
CA ASP A 138 12.43 7.09 -3.97
C ASP A 138 13.29 7.93 -4.93
N PHE A 139 12.68 8.61 -5.90
CA PHE A 139 13.38 9.44 -6.90
C PHE A 139 13.48 10.92 -6.53
N THR A 140 12.86 11.36 -5.42
CA THR A 140 12.84 12.76 -5.05
C THR A 140 14.25 13.29 -4.81
N GLN A 141 15.16 12.50 -4.23
CA GLN A 141 16.52 12.95 -3.99
C GLN A 141 17.32 13.16 -5.29
N THR A 142 17.17 12.26 -6.27
CA THR A 142 17.81 12.42 -7.58
C THR A 142 17.28 13.65 -8.28
N LEU A 143 15.96 13.87 -8.26
CA LEU A 143 15.33 15.06 -8.83
C LEU A 143 15.85 16.35 -8.18
N LEU A 144 15.95 16.40 -6.85
CA LEU A 144 16.49 17.54 -6.11
C LEU A 144 17.96 17.81 -6.49
N ASN A 145 18.78 16.76 -6.59
CA ASN A 145 20.18 16.88 -6.99
C ASN A 145 20.31 17.40 -8.44
N THR A 146 19.45 16.95 -9.35
CA THR A 146 19.41 17.43 -10.74
C THR A 146 19.00 18.90 -10.81
N LEU A 147 17.96 19.31 -10.07
CA LEU A 147 17.50 20.70 -10.04
C LEU A 147 18.53 21.65 -9.42
N ALA A 148 19.27 21.20 -8.42
CA ALA A 148 20.33 21.99 -7.78
C ALA A 148 21.57 22.19 -8.67
N ALA A 149 21.72 21.38 -9.72
CA ALA A 149 22.85 21.44 -10.66
C ALA A 149 22.57 22.27 -11.93
N GLN A 150 21.44 22.98 -11.98
CA GLN A 150 21.04 23.89 -13.08
C GLN A 150 21.13 25.35 -12.62
#